data_AF-A0A369S6G3-F1
#
_entry.id   AF-A0A369S6G3-F1
#
_cell.length_a   1.000
_cell.length_b   1.000
_cell.length_c   1.000
_cell.angle_alpha   90.00
_cell.angle_beta   90.00
_cell.angle_gamma   90.00
#
_symmetry.space_group_name_H-M   'P 1'
#
loop_
_entity.id
_entity.type
_entity.pdbx_description
1 polymer ?
#
loop_
_entity_poly.entity_id
_entity_poly.type
_entity_poly.pdbx_seq_one_letter_code
_entity_poly.pdbx_strand_id
1 'polypeptide(L)'
;MLWKLEYITAIVLNSIVLPIETKQSLIITSAIKNCMLYRSWTSALFFTANNPSGEILKRRCLLHNLEAWILLVSCVEVIQDYLTMHTVNNSILMFSRVNSFLKCSNYDRVACKVKDFKCFHSSVCPKIPFTALPLENKWHQKRHSFKTRPPNLPKDQVKEILTNLIGANNININNLKELPSYADRNYYFQLDYPIISRHFGNYQDSSVHTYSKMAKENQSYVLKILSCPDQESYDLHHARLCAMKHLYNTGINCPSPINLANQKWIKTVKLPQQKLNAGNQSMDNFEEHIAYLLTYVDGQTVATIQPNEDLLYQIGGYAGLLDKNLQNFSDDRLKVNRSIWSIHNFLELKPYIQYCREDKRDFMERIYDRCASYFQVNMNNLRINVIHNDLNIDNIIIKQNNGVTGYKVAGIIDFGEVDYAFTISELAIMVYYAMWIINQDPLTAAGHLIAGFNSVFPLTDIEYKGLYTMILARLFQSITLVDYHISCFPENEYLKGHYDKKLKIYDLLSCASERKVYKIWDEIMKIRKN
;
A
#
# COMPACT_ATOMS: atom_id res chain seq x y z
N MET A 1 -17.31 16.73 45.44
CA MET A 1 -16.66 16.99 44.14
C MET A 1 -17.54 16.55 42.96
N LEU A 2 -18.08 15.32 42.99
CA LEU A 2 -18.98 14.79 41.95
C LEU A 2 -20.32 15.54 41.78
N TRP A 3 -20.95 16.00 42.87
CA TRP A 3 -22.17 16.85 42.78
C TRP A 3 -21.95 18.20 42.09
N LYS A 4 -20.71 18.75 42.14
CA LYS A 4 -20.37 19.99 41.43
C LYS A 4 -20.17 19.75 39.93
N LEU A 5 -19.77 18.52 39.53
CA LEU A 5 -19.65 18.10 38.13
C LEU A 5 -21.03 17.89 37.48
N GLU A 6 -22.00 17.31 38.21
CA GLU A 6 -23.37 17.17 37.70
C GLU A 6 -24.06 18.52 37.48
N TYR A 7 -23.82 19.49 38.36
CA TYR A 7 -24.36 20.85 38.24
C TYR A 7 -23.78 21.62 37.03
N ILE A 8 -22.48 21.46 36.75
CA ILE A 8 -21.82 22.08 35.58
C ILE A 8 -22.29 21.43 34.28
N THR A 9 -22.44 20.11 34.25
CA THR A 9 -22.93 19.39 33.06
C THR A 9 -24.36 19.80 32.72
N ALA A 10 -25.21 20.00 33.74
CA ALA A 10 -26.58 20.50 33.57
C ALA A 10 -26.64 21.95 33.08
N ILE A 11 -25.72 22.82 33.52
CA ILE A 11 -25.65 24.21 33.04
C ILE A 11 -25.19 24.27 31.58
N VAL A 12 -24.19 23.48 31.19
CA VAL A 12 -23.67 23.46 29.81
C VAL A 12 -24.73 22.90 28.84
N LEU A 13 -25.47 21.86 29.25
CA LEU A 13 -26.54 21.29 28.44
C LEU A 13 -27.76 22.22 28.29
N ASN A 14 -28.12 22.97 29.34
CA ASN A 14 -29.25 23.91 29.29
C ASN A 14 -28.94 25.24 28.60
N SER A 15 -27.66 25.57 28.35
CA SER A 15 -27.25 26.84 27.73
C SER A 15 -27.06 26.77 26.21
N ILE A 16 -27.17 25.58 25.61
CA ILE A 16 -26.99 25.36 24.17
C ILE A 16 -28.32 24.87 23.59
N VAL A 17 -29.28 25.79 23.46
CA VAL A 17 -30.38 25.64 22.51
C VAL A 17 -30.14 26.68 21.42
N LEU A 18 -29.39 26.29 20.39
CA LEU A 18 -29.23 27.10 19.17
C LEU A 18 -29.59 26.23 17.96
N PRO A 19 -30.53 26.67 17.10
CA PRO A 19 -30.88 25.94 15.89
C PRO A 19 -29.98 26.42 14.74
N ILE A 20 -28.86 25.75 14.46
CA ILE A 20 -28.08 26.03 13.23
C ILE A 20 -27.44 24.73 12.67
N GLU A 21 -27.75 24.44 11.40
CA GLU A 21 -27.24 23.31 10.61
C GLU A 21 -25.86 23.62 9.99
N THR A 22 -24.76 23.14 10.58
CA THR A 22 -23.43 23.06 9.92
C THR A 22 -22.53 21.97 10.53
N LYS A 23 -21.48 21.55 9.81
CA LYS A 23 -20.48 20.49 10.11
C LYS A 23 -19.82 20.59 11.51
N GLN A 24 -19.83 21.77 12.14
CA GLN A 24 -19.30 22.01 13.50
C GLN A 24 -20.25 21.54 14.62
N SER A 25 -21.56 21.42 14.34
CA SER A 25 -22.55 20.80 15.26
C SER A 25 -22.20 19.33 15.57
N LEU A 26 -21.63 18.60 14.62
CA LEU A 26 -21.19 17.21 14.81
C LEU A 26 -20.05 17.07 15.82
N ILE A 27 -19.14 18.04 15.89
CA ILE A 27 -18.00 18.02 16.81
C ILE A 27 -18.47 18.27 18.24
N ILE A 28 -19.35 19.26 18.43
CA ILE A 28 -19.95 19.58 19.73
C ILE A 28 -20.87 18.44 20.20
N THR A 29 -21.68 17.88 19.30
CA THR A 29 -22.55 16.73 19.61
C THR A 29 -21.76 15.47 19.93
N SER A 30 -20.62 15.25 19.26
CA SER A 30 -19.69 14.14 19.56
C SER A 30 -19.01 14.32 20.92
N ALA A 31 -18.58 15.54 21.25
CA ALA A 31 -18.03 15.86 22.57
C ALA A 31 -19.07 15.66 23.69
N ILE A 32 -20.32 16.09 23.48
CA ILE A 32 -21.42 15.88 24.44
C ILE A 32 -21.76 14.39 24.58
N LYS A 33 -21.79 13.61 23.48
CA LYS A 33 -21.98 12.15 23.52
C LYS A 33 -20.85 11.44 24.28
N ASN A 34 -19.61 11.86 24.12
CA ASN A 34 -18.47 11.31 24.86
C ASN A 34 -18.55 11.66 26.36
N CYS A 35 -19.02 12.85 26.72
CA CYS A 35 -19.32 13.20 28.11
C CYS A 35 -20.46 12.36 28.70
N MET A 36 -21.50 12.03 27.91
CA MET A 36 -22.60 11.15 28.34
C MET A 36 -22.15 9.69 28.51
N LEU A 37 -21.28 9.18 27.63
CA LEU A 37 -20.62 7.88 27.78
C LEU A 37 -19.73 7.82 29.04
N TYR A 38 -19.13 8.94 29.43
CA TYR A 38 -18.40 9.04 30.70
C TYR A 38 -19.32 8.92 31.92
N ARG A 39 -20.54 9.48 31.83
CA ARG A 39 -21.56 9.38 32.89
C ARG A 39 -21.95 7.93 33.18
N SER A 40 -22.11 7.10 32.14
CA SER A 40 -22.44 5.68 32.29
C SER A 40 -21.27 4.85 32.85
N TRP A 41 -20.02 5.21 32.53
CA TRP A 41 -18.83 4.56 33.09
C TRP A 41 -18.61 4.90 34.58
N THR A 42 -18.88 6.14 34.99
CA THR A 42 -18.81 6.53 36.42
C THR A 42 -19.85 5.81 37.27
N SER A 43 -21.02 5.49 36.71
CA SER A 43 -22.05 4.69 37.38
C SER A 43 -21.66 3.20 37.50
N ALA A 44 -21.00 2.64 36.49
CA ALA A 44 -20.50 1.26 36.51
C ALA A 44 -19.34 1.05 37.52
N LEU A 45 -18.53 2.09 37.75
CA LEU A 45 -17.47 2.12 38.76
C LEU A 45 -18.02 2.09 40.20
N PHE A 46 -19.22 2.61 40.44
CA PHE A 46 -19.86 2.58 41.77
C PHE A 46 -20.24 1.15 42.18
N PHE A 47 -20.54 0.28 41.22
CA PHE A 47 -20.89 -1.13 41.46
C PHE A 47 -19.69 -2.04 41.73
N THR A 48 -18.48 -1.62 41.33
CA THR A 48 -17.24 -2.42 41.49
C THR A 48 -16.38 -1.99 42.68
N ALA A 49 -16.69 -0.86 43.32
CA ALA A 49 -15.93 -0.28 44.42
C ALA A 49 -16.09 -0.99 45.79
N ASN A 50 -16.99 -1.98 45.91
CA ASN A 50 -17.25 -2.70 47.16
C ASN A 50 -16.46 -4.02 47.34
N ASN A 51 -15.43 -4.28 46.54
CA ASN A 51 -14.65 -5.52 46.62
C ASN A 51 -13.17 -5.26 47.03
N PRO A 52 -12.60 -5.90 48.09
CA PRO A 52 -11.33 -5.48 48.68
C PRO A 52 -10.04 -5.82 47.90
N SER A 53 -10.08 -6.49 46.75
CA SER A 53 -8.89 -6.99 46.03
C SER A 53 -8.46 -6.17 44.80
N GLY A 54 -8.76 -4.86 44.79
CA GLY A 54 -8.65 -4.00 43.59
C GLY A 54 -7.48 -3.02 43.50
N GLU A 55 -6.30 -3.27 44.09
CA GLU A 55 -5.17 -2.32 44.01
C GLU A 55 -4.60 -2.14 42.58
N ILE A 56 -4.62 -3.20 41.76
CA ILE A 56 -4.11 -3.16 40.38
C ILE A 56 -5.08 -2.39 39.46
N LEU A 57 -6.39 -2.51 39.68
CA LEU A 57 -7.40 -1.72 38.95
C LEU A 57 -7.32 -0.22 39.34
N LYS A 58 -7.09 0.09 40.63
CA LYS A 58 -6.90 1.47 41.10
C LYS A 58 -5.75 2.18 40.40
N ARG A 59 -4.61 1.51 40.18
CA ARG A 59 -3.44 2.10 39.48
C ARG A 59 -3.66 2.29 37.98
N ARG A 60 -4.31 1.34 37.29
CA ARG A 60 -4.67 1.48 35.86
C ARG A 60 -5.71 2.59 35.64
N CYS A 61 -6.68 2.75 36.55
CA CYS A 61 -7.67 3.83 36.47
C CYS A 61 -7.08 5.23 36.73
N LEU A 62 -6.05 5.35 37.57
CA LEU A 62 -5.37 6.63 37.81
C LEU A 62 -4.59 7.11 36.58
N LEU A 63 -3.97 6.20 35.84
CA LEU A 63 -3.28 6.48 34.58
C LEU A 63 -4.24 6.87 33.45
N HIS A 64 -5.35 6.16 33.27
CA HIS A 64 -6.38 6.53 32.29
C HIS A 64 -7.12 7.83 32.64
N ASN A 65 -7.29 8.14 33.93
CA ASN A 65 -7.82 9.46 34.32
C ASN A 65 -6.86 10.59 33.98
N LEU A 66 -5.53 10.38 33.98
CA LEU A 66 -4.57 11.42 33.61
C LEU A 66 -4.64 11.73 32.10
N GLU A 67 -4.73 10.70 31.25
CA GLU A 67 -4.89 10.85 29.80
C GLU A 67 -6.24 11.51 29.45
N ALA A 68 -7.30 11.15 30.17
CA ALA A 68 -8.61 11.76 30.01
C ALA A 68 -8.63 13.23 30.46
N TRP A 69 -7.89 13.58 31.51
CA TRP A 69 -7.70 14.96 31.97
C TRP A 69 -6.96 15.80 30.92
N ILE A 70 -5.95 15.26 30.25
CA ILE A 70 -5.23 15.95 29.17
C ILE A 70 -6.19 16.26 28.01
N LEU A 71 -6.99 15.30 27.58
CA LEU A 71 -8.01 15.49 26.53
C LEU A 71 -9.06 16.54 26.92
N LEU A 72 -9.50 16.54 28.18
CA LEU A 72 -10.50 17.49 28.66
C LEU A 72 -9.94 18.92 28.76
N VAL A 73 -8.68 19.07 29.17
CA VAL A 73 -7.96 20.36 29.20
C VAL A 73 -7.73 20.89 27.77
N SER A 74 -7.33 20.04 26.83
CA SER A 74 -7.20 20.42 25.42
C SER A 74 -8.53 20.83 24.79
N CYS A 75 -9.65 20.21 25.18
CA CYS A 75 -10.97 20.64 24.76
C CYS A 75 -11.36 22.01 25.34
N VAL A 76 -10.95 22.32 26.57
CA VAL A 76 -11.19 23.64 27.19
C VAL A 76 -10.38 24.73 26.50
N GLU A 77 -9.13 24.48 26.13
CA GLU A 77 -8.29 25.43 25.38
C GLU A 77 -8.88 25.74 23.99
N VAL A 78 -9.34 24.71 23.27
CA VAL A 78 -9.99 24.89 21.95
C VAL A 78 -11.33 25.65 22.06
N ILE A 79 -12.11 25.40 23.12
CA ILE A 79 -13.35 26.15 23.38
C ILE A 79 -13.02 27.59 23.79
N GLN A 80 -11.94 27.81 24.54
CA GLN A 80 -11.48 29.13 24.96
C GLN A 80 -11.01 29.97 23.78
N ASP A 81 -10.24 29.39 22.85
CA ASP A 81 -9.81 30.07 21.62
C ASP A 81 -11.01 30.41 20.71
N TYR A 82 -11.97 29.49 20.59
CA TYR A 82 -13.19 29.71 19.81
C TYR A 82 -14.07 30.83 20.39
N LEU A 83 -14.25 30.88 21.71
CA LEU A 83 -15.03 31.92 22.39
C LEU A 83 -14.33 33.29 22.36
N THR A 84 -12.99 33.31 22.38
CA THR A 84 -12.18 34.53 22.29
C THR A 84 -12.23 35.15 20.89
N MET A 85 -12.40 34.33 19.84
CA MET A 85 -12.51 34.81 18.47
C MET A 85 -13.91 35.32 18.07
N HIS A 86 -14.99 34.94 18.77
CA HIS A 86 -16.35 35.08 18.21
C HIS A 86 -17.42 35.79 19.06
N THR A 87 -17.13 36.43 20.20
CA THR A 87 -18.16 37.27 20.86
C THR A 87 -17.63 38.59 21.46
N VAL A 88 -18.15 39.70 20.94
CA VAL A 88 -18.23 40.99 21.64
C VAL A 88 -19.53 40.96 22.48
N ASN A 89 -19.43 41.27 23.77
CA ASN A 89 -20.52 41.66 24.69
C ASN A 89 -21.37 40.62 25.46
N ASN A 90 -20.90 39.43 25.85
CA ASN A 90 -21.52 38.75 27.03
C ASN A 90 -20.59 37.87 27.89
N SER A 91 -19.28 38.09 27.81
CA SER A 91 -18.28 37.09 28.22
C SER A 91 -17.66 37.33 29.61
N ILE A 92 -17.97 38.43 30.30
CA ILE A 92 -17.25 38.82 31.53
C ILE A 92 -17.59 37.91 32.74
N LEU A 93 -18.82 37.40 32.83
CA LEU A 93 -19.25 36.52 33.93
C LEU A 93 -18.77 35.07 33.78
N MET A 94 -18.59 34.58 32.54
CA MET A 94 -18.08 33.23 32.29
C MET A 94 -16.55 33.16 32.47
N PHE A 95 -15.83 34.15 31.97
CA PHE A 95 -14.37 34.24 32.13
C PHE A 95 -13.95 34.33 33.60
N SER A 96 -14.68 35.08 34.44
CA SER A 96 -14.42 35.19 35.88
C SER A 96 -14.52 33.86 36.64
N ARG A 97 -15.48 33.00 36.27
CA ARG A 97 -15.74 31.73 36.96
C ARG A 97 -14.74 30.62 36.60
N VAL A 98 -14.27 30.59 35.35
CA VAL A 98 -13.24 29.63 34.90
C VAL A 98 -11.87 29.99 35.49
N ASN A 99 -11.51 31.28 35.51
CA ASN A 99 -10.23 31.73 36.07
C ASN A 99 -10.15 31.58 37.60
N SER A 100 -11.28 31.73 38.31
CA SER A 100 -11.36 31.48 39.75
C SER A 100 -11.19 29.99 40.10
N PHE A 101 -11.63 29.10 39.19
CA PHE A 101 -11.46 27.65 39.34
C PHE A 101 -10.00 27.20 39.14
N LEU A 102 -9.31 27.73 38.12
CA LEU A 102 -7.89 27.44 37.86
C LEU A 102 -6.97 27.89 39.01
N LYS A 103 -7.34 28.95 39.74
CA LYS A 103 -6.63 29.39 40.95
C LYS A 103 -6.94 28.54 42.20
N CYS A 104 -8.05 27.81 42.23
CA CYS A 104 -8.44 26.95 43.36
C CYS A 104 -7.90 25.52 43.27
N SER A 105 -7.54 25.03 42.08
CA SER A 105 -6.90 23.72 41.92
C SER A 105 -5.38 23.86 42.02
N ASN A 106 -4.80 23.40 43.13
CA ASN A 106 -3.36 23.34 43.47
C ASN A 106 -2.47 22.82 42.31
N TYR A 107 -2.20 23.67 41.32
CA TYR A 107 -1.41 23.35 40.13
C TYR A 107 0.07 23.15 40.49
N ASP A 108 0.58 23.88 41.49
CA ASP A 108 1.99 23.87 41.88
C ASP A 108 2.45 22.59 42.61
N ARG A 109 1.54 21.79 43.17
CA ARG A 109 1.93 20.55 43.90
C ARG A 109 2.11 19.33 43.01
N VAL A 110 1.51 19.30 41.80
CA VAL A 110 1.62 18.14 40.89
C VAL A 110 2.90 18.22 40.05
N ALA A 111 3.36 19.42 39.70
CA ALA A 111 4.59 19.63 38.94
C ALA A 111 5.89 19.21 39.68
N CYS A 112 5.88 19.18 41.02
CA CYS A 112 7.07 18.85 41.81
C CYS A 112 7.37 17.34 41.96
N LYS A 113 6.49 16.42 41.52
CA LYS A 113 6.71 14.96 41.69
C LYS A 113 7.24 14.23 40.44
N VAL A 114 7.54 14.93 39.36
CA VAL A 114 8.00 14.32 38.08
C VAL A 114 9.51 14.51 37.85
N LYS A 115 10.26 15.07 38.81
CA LYS A 115 11.69 15.39 38.64
C LYS A 115 12.70 14.23 38.79
N ASP A 116 12.26 13.01 39.16
CA ASP A 116 13.18 11.91 39.50
C ASP A 116 13.32 10.78 38.45
N PHE A 117 12.88 10.98 37.20
CA PHE A 117 13.26 10.07 36.10
C PHE A 117 14.44 10.66 35.29
N LYS A 118 15.67 10.42 35.76
CA LYS A 118 16.91 10.54 34.98
C LYS A 118 17.40 9.15 34.56
N CYS A 119 18.04 9.10 33.38
CA CYS A 119 18.63 7.95 32.65
C CYS A 119 17.59 7.12 31.86
N PHE A 120 17.63 6.98 30.53
CA PHE A 120 18.76 6.90 29.59
C PHE A 120 18.57 7.86 28.40
N HIS A 121 19.61 8.61 28.06
CA HIS A 121 19.76 9.27 26.76
C HIS A 121 21.01 8.71 26.09
N SER A 122 20.83 7.86 25.09
CA SER A 122 21.80 7.73 24.00
C SER A 122 21.06 7.30 22.73
N SER A 123 21.14 8.18 21.72
CA SER A 123 20.90 7.93 20.29
C SER A 123 19.56 7.31 19.88
N VAL A 124 18.55 8.16 19.64
CA VAL A 124 17.37 7.79 18.84
C VAL A 124 17.18 8.84 17.75
N CYS A 125 17.14 8.37 16.50
CA CYS A 125 16.80 9.10 15.29
C CYS A 125 15.60 10.05 15.46
N PRO A 126 15.52 11.15 14.69
CA PRO A 126 14.41 12.08 14.80
C PRO A 126 13.08 11.37 14.45
N LYS A 127 12.20 11.27 15.45
CA LYS A 127 10.80 10.88 15.28
C LYS A 127 10.11 11.93 14.41
N ILE A 128 9.73 11.57 13.19
CA ILE A 128 8.81 12.37 12.38
C ILE A 128 7.39 12.10 12.91
N PRO A 129 6.63 13.11 13.37
CA PRO A 129 5.26 12.90 13.82
C PRO A 129 4.34 12.65 12.61
N PHE A 130 3.62 11.53 12.63
CA PHE A 130 2.58 11.20 11.66
C PHE A 130 1.29 11.97 12.01
N THR A 131 1.04 13.07 11.31
CA THR A 131 -0.28 13.67 11.21
C THR A 131 -1.00 13.08 9.99
N ALA A 132 -2.25 12.63 10.18
CA ALA A 132 -3.11 12.26 9.06
C ALA A 132 -3.29 13.49 8.16
N LEU A 133 -2.74 13.44 6.95
CA LEU A 133 -2.79 14.56 6.02
C LEU A 133 -4.21 14.64 5.41
N PRO A 134 -4.75 15.85 5.19
CA PRO A 134 -6.03 16.03 4.51
C PRO A 134 -6.03 15.36 3.12
N LEU A 135 -7.19 14.88 2.66
CA LEU A 135 -7.42 14.38 1.28
C LEU A 135 -6.96 15.36 0.17
N GLU A 136 -6.80 16.64 0.50
CA GLU A 136 -6.26 17.69 -0.37
C GLU A 136 -4.72 17.75 -0.39
N ASN A 137 -4.05 16.69 0.06
CA ASN A 137 -2.61 16.65 0.01
C ASN A 137 -2.14 16.69 -1.44
N LYS A 138 -1.45 17.77 -1.82
CA LYS A 138 -0.84 17.95 -3.15
C LYS A 138 0.05 16.76 -3.56
N TRP A 139 0.54 15.98 -2.59
CA TRP A 139 1.30 14.74 -2.80
C TRP A 139 0.46 13.61 -3.43
N HIS A 140 -0.72 13.29 -2.87
CA HIS A 140 -1.61 12.26 -3.44
C HIS A 140 -2.14 12.68 -4.80
N GLN A 141 -2.50 13.95 -4.98
CA GLN A 141 -2.97 14.47 -6.27
C GLN A 141 -1.86 14.56 -7.33
N LYS A 142 -0.58 14.79 -6.96
CA LYS A 142 0.51 14.85 -7.95
C LYS A 142 1.00 13.48 -8.42
N ARG A 143 1.12 12.49 -7.53
CA ARG A 143 1.69 11.18 -7.86
C ARG A 143 0.68 10.08 -8.14
N HIS A 144 -0.52 10.22 -7.60
CA HIS A 144 -1.62 9.30 -7.85
C HIS A 144 -2.76 9.99 -8.62
N SER A 145 -2.52 11.17 -9.24
CA SER A 145 -3.43 11.56 -10.31
C SER A 145 -3.23 10.57 -11.45
N PHE A 146 -4.22 9.71 -11.62
CA PHE A 146 -4.52 8.89 -12.80
C PHE A 146 -4.63 9.70 -14.11
N LYS A 147 -4.20 10.97 -14.11
CA LYS A 147 -4.33 11.92 -15.22
C LYS A 147 -3.39 11.67 -16.39
N THR A 148 -2.44 10.73 -16.33
CA THR A 148 -1.38 10.70 -17.36
C THR A 148 -0.92 9.29 -17.76
N ARG A 149 -1.80 8.28 -17.85
CA ARG A 149 -1.44 7.09 -18.64
C ARG A 149 -0.94 7.60 -20.00
N PRO A 150 0.27 7.22 -20.46
CA PRO A 150 0.81 7.82 -21.68
C PRO A 150 -0.16 7.66 -22.86
N PRO A 151 -0.19 8.63 -23.79
CA PRO A 151 -1.12 8.63 -24.90
C PRO A 151 -0.99 7.35 -25.73
N ASN A 152 -2.07 6.97 -26.43
CA ASN A 152 -1.97 5.88 -27.38
C ASN A 152 -1.10 6.34 -28.56
N LEU A 153 -0.09 5.56 -28.92
CA LEU A 153 0.87 5.92 -29.96
C LEU A 153 0.66 5.05 -31.21
N PRO A 154 0.54 5.65 -32.41
CA PRO A 154 0.63 4.91 -33.67
C PRO A 154 1.94 4.12 -33.76
N LYS A 155 1.91 2.98 -34.47
CA LYS A 155 3.09 2.10 -34.60
C LYS A 155 4.32 2.83 -35.11
N ASP A 156 4.17 3.80 -36.01
CA ASP A 156 5.29 4.55 -36.57
C ASP A 156 5.95 5.48 -35.54
N GLN A 157 5.18 6.12 -34.66
CA GLN A 157 5.72 6.89 -33.54
C GLN A 157 6.46 5.99 -32.55
N VAL A 158 5.93 4.79 -32.27
CA VAL A 158 6.62 3.82 -31.40
C VAL A 158 7.95 3.38 -32.03
N LYS A 159 7.98 3.12 -33.33
CA LYS A 159 9.21 2.80 -34.06
C LYS A 159 10.22 3.95 -34.02
N GLU A 160 9.78 5.19 -34.18
CA GLU A 160 10.63 6.37 -34.06
C GLU A 160 11.27 6.47 -32.67
N ILE A 161 10.47 6.28 -31.61
CA ILE A 161 10.97 6.25 -30.22
C ILE A 161 12.01 5.13 -30.06
N LEU A 162 11.71 3.92 -30.53
CA LEU A 162 12.64 2.79 -30.46
C LEU A 162 13.96 3.08 -31.19
N THR A 163 13.90 3.61 -32.40
CA THR A 163 15.06 4.06 -33.19
C THR A 163 15.90 5.08 -32.43
N ASN A 164 15.25 6.07 -31.79
CA ASN A 164 15.91 7.11 -31.01
C ASN A 164 16.49 6.63 -29.66
N LEU A 165 15.91 5.59 -29.08
CA LEU A 165 16.39 4.96 -27.84
C LEU A 165 17.58 4.04 -28.12
N ILE A 166 17.51 3.27 -29.21
CA ILE A 166 18.55 2.33 -29.62
C ILE A 166 19.68 3.06 -30.35
N GLY A 167 19.44 4.20 -31.00
CA GLY A 167 20.49 4.99 -31.67
C GLY A 167 20.98 4.41 -32.99
N ALA A 168 20.15 3.65 -33.70
CA ALA A 168 20.47 3.11 -35.02
C ALA A 168 19.35 3.36 -36.03
N ASN A 169 19.70 3.95 -37.17
CA ASN A 169 18.70 4.43 -38.15
C ASN A 169 18.07 3.31 -39.02
N ASN A 170 18.72 2.13 -39.09
CA ASN A 170 18.29 1.00 -39.91
C ASN A 170 17.96 -0.23 -39.04
N ILE A 171 17.09 -0.05 -38.05
CA ILE A 171 16.65 -1.17 -37.20
C ILE A 171 15.41 -1.81 -37.80
N ASN A 172 15.49 -3.12 -38.07
CA ASN A 172 14.31 -3.89 -38.43
C ASN A 172 13.54 -4.26 -37.16
N ILE A 173 12.39 -3.58 -36.93
CA ILE A 173 11.50 -3.81 -35.79
C ILE A 173 10.37 -4.72 -36.25
N ASN A 174 10.39 -5.96 -35.78
CA ASN A 174 9.43 -7.00 -36.13
C ASN A 174 8.41 -7.21 -35.00
N ASN A 175 7.22 -7.71 -35.36
CA ASN A 175 6.17 -8.15 -34.43
C ASN A 175 5.76 -7.10 -33.36
N LEU A 176 5.82 -5.81 -33.71
CA LEU A 176 5.44 -4.71 -32.81
C LEU A 176 3.95 -4.75 -32.44
N LYS A 177 3.66 -4.90 -31.14
CA LYS A 177 2.30 -4.87 -30.57
C LYS A 177 2.30 -4.28 -29.16
N GLU A 178 1.22 -3.60 -28.79
CA GLU A 178 1.00 -3.17 -27.42
C GLU A 178 0.58 -4.38 -26.56
N LEU A 179 1.09 -4.44 -25.33
CA LEU A 179 0.73 -5.40 -24.31
C LEU A 179 -0.29 -4.77 -23.34
N PRO A 180 -1.21 -5.57 -22.75
CA PRO A 180 -2.13 -5.07 -21.73
C PRO A 180 -1.37 -4.40 -20.58
N SER A 181 -1.88 -3.25 -20.12
CA SER A 181 -1.24 -2.47 -19.07
C SER A 181 -2.24 -1.54 -18.37
N TYR A 182 -1.98 -1.25 -17.08
CA TYR A 182 -2.88 -0.45 -16.26
C TYR A 182 -2.59 1.06 -16.34
N ALA A 183 -1.39 1.49 -15.95
CA ALA A 183 -1.01 2.90 -15.83
C ALA A 183 0.08 3.33 -16.84
N ASP A 184 0.85 2.38 -17.35
CA ASP A 184 1.92 2.58 -18.33
C ASP A 184 1.47 2.16 -19.75
N ARG A 185 2.36 2.31 -20.73
CA ARG A 185 2.24 1.73 -22.08
C ARG A 185 3.40 0.76 -22.30
N ASN A 186 3.07 -0.49 -22.62
CA ASN A 186 4.03 -1.56 -22.80
C ASN A 186 3.98 -2.05 -24.24
N TYR A 187 5.09 -2.04 -24.95
CA TYR A 187 5.16 -2.50 -26.34
C TYR A 187 6.14 -3.66 -26.48
N TYR A 188 5.63 -4.81 -26.90
CA TYR A 188 6.44 -5.94 -27.32
C TYR A 188 6.99 -5.70 -28.71
N PHE A 189 8.25 -6.03 -28.93
CA PHE A 189 8.87 -6.04 -30.25
C PHE A 189 10.01 -7.04 -30.33
N GLN A 190 10.42 -7.33 -31.57
CA GLN A 190 11.54 -8.20 -31.88
C GLN A 190 12.57 -7.45 -32.72
N LEU A 191 13.86 -7.73 -32.46
CA LEU A 191 14.98 -7.20 -33.23
C LEU A 191 15.78 -8.33 -33.88
N ASP A 192 16.31 -8.04 -35.07
CA ASP A 192 17.21 -8.96 -35.77
C ASP A 192 18.60 -8.96 -35.12
N TYR A 193 19.14 -10.17 -34.89
CA TYR A 193 20.41 -10.42 -34.18
C TYR A 193 21.65 -9.62 -34.63
N PRO A 194 21.88 -9.33 -35.92
CA PRO A 194 23.06 -8.59 -36.35
C PRO A 194 23.20 -7.18 -35.74
N ILE A 195 22.07 -6.52 -35.42
CA ILE A 195 22.05 -5.20 -34.79
C ILE A 195 22.32 -5.30 -33.28
N ILE A 196 21.85 -6.38 -32.64
CA ILE A 196 22.00 -6.65 -31.21
C ILE A 196 23.48 -6.75 -30.82
N SER A 197 24.28 -7.47 -31.61
CA SER A 197 25.71 -7.71 -31.30
C SER A 197 26.57 -6.44 -31.24
N ARG A 198 26.18 -5.35 -31.92
CA ARG A 198 26.94 -4.09 -31.96
C ARG A 198 26.49 -3.06 -30.92
N HIS A 199 25.21 -3.08 -30.53
CA HIS A 199 24.64 -2.08 -29.60
C HIS A 199 24.43 -2.63 -28.18
N PHE A 200 24.09 -3.91 -28.05
CA PHE A 200 23.90 -4.61 -26.77
C PHE A 200 25.09 -5.53 -26.40
N GLY A 201 26.11 -5.59 -27.27
CA GLY A 201 27.31 -6.43 -27.14
C GLY A 201 28.40 -5.83 -26.26
N ASN A 202 28.20 -5.91 -24.95
CA ASN A 202 29.26 -6.13 -23.95
C ASN A 202 28.72 -7.02 -22.82
N TYR A 203 27.92 -8.02 -23.18
CA TYR A 203 27.52 -9.10 -22.28
C TYR A 203 28.59 -10.20 -22.32
N GLN A 204 29.73 -9.95 -21.67
CA GLN A 204 30.74 -10.98 -21.41
C GLN A 204 30.22 -11.92 -20.32
N ASP A 205 29.44 -12.92 -20.72
CA ASP A 205 29.27 -14.13 -19.92
C ASP A 205 30.12 -15.23 -20.57
N SER A 206 31.01 -15.85 -19.80
CA SER A 206 32.16 -16.62 -20.32
C SER A 206 31.80 -18.01 -20.88
N SER A 207 30.54 -18.27 -21.23
CA SER A 207 30.09 -19.55 -21.81
C SER A 207 30.07 -19.52 -23.35
N VAL A 208 31.27 -19.58 -23.95
CA VAL A 208 31.55 -19.47 -25.40
C VAL A 208 30.81 -20.53 -26.27
N HIS A 209 30.16 -21.54 -25.71
CA HIS A 209 29.46 -22.58 -26.46
C HIS A 209 27.94 -22.34 -26.69
N THR A 210 27.34 -21.33 -26.06
CA THR A 210 25.88 -21.04 -26.18
C THR A 210 25.56 -20.02 -27.30
N TYR A 211 26.55 -19.25 -27.72
CA TYR A 211 26.41 -18.10 -28.62
C TYR A 211 26.01 -18.44 -30.07
N SER A 212 26.35 -19.62 -30.58
CA SER A 212 26.06 -20.01 -31.97
C SER A 212 24.60 -20.44 -32.18
N LYS A 213 23.88 -20.81 -31.11
CA LYS A 213 22.46 -21.19 -31.17
C LYS A 213 21.53 -19.98 -31.02
N MET A 214 21.92 -18.99 -30.21
CA MET A 214 21.17 -17.72 -30.03
C MET A 214 21.20 -16.81 -31.26
N ALA A 215 22.18 -16.97 -32.15
CA ALA A 215 22.38 -16.13 -33.34
C ALA A 215 21.31 -16.33 -34.45
N LYS A 216 20.35 -17.23 -34.29
CA LYS A 216 19.35 -17.58 -35.32
C LYS A 216 17.92 -17.13 -35.02
N GLU A 217 17.64 -16.57 -33.84
CA GLU A 217 16.28 -16.23 -33.43
C GLU A 217 16.17 -14.74 -33.08
N ASN A 218 15.10 -14.09 -33.56
CA ASN A 218 14.80 -12.71 -33.21
C ASN A 218 14.60 -12.59 -31.70
N GLN A 219 15.41 -11.77 -31.03
CA GLN A 219 15.25 -11.57 -29.58
C GLN A 219 14.08 -10.63 -29.31
N SER A 220 13.34 -10.96 -28.26
CA SER A 220 12.15 -10.23 -27.84
C SER A 220 12.48 -9.23 -26.73
N TYR A 221 11.85 -8.07 -26.83
CA TYR A 221 12.05 -6.95 -25.92
C TYR A 221 10.73 -6.28 -25.59
N VAL A 222 10.75 -5.47 -24.53
CA VAL A 222 9.63 -4.63 -24.11
C VAL A 222 10.10 -3.19 -23.99
N LEU A 223 9.40 -2.28 -24.66
CA LEU A 223 9.48 -0.85 -24.40
C LEU A 223 8.41 -0.50 -23.37
N LYS A 224 8.82 0.08 -22.25
CA LYS A 224 7.91 0.68 -21.28
C LYS A 224 7.95 2.20 -21.40
N ILE A 225 6.77 2.82 -21.45
CA ILE A 225 6.58 4.28 -21.38
C ILE A 225 5.68 4.58 -20.18
N LEU A 226 6.12 5.48 -19.31
CA LEU A 226 5.44 5.82 -18.05
C LEU A 226 5.38 7.34 -17.88
N SER A 227 4.40 7.79 -17.10
CA SER A 227 4.31 9.18 -16.67
C SER A 227 5.52 9.58 -15.84
N CYS A 228 6.02 10.81 -16.01
CA CYS A 228 7.13 11.35 -15.23
C CYS A 228 6.78 12.75 -14.72
N PRO A 229 5.93 12.88 -13.69
CA PRO A 229 5.43 14.18 -13.26
C PRO A 229 6.50 15.05 -12.57
N ASP A 230 7.56 14.45 -12.04
CA ASP A 230 8.64 15.13 -11.33
C ASP A 230 9.94 14.30 -11.31
N GLN A 231 11.03 14.93 -10.87
CA GLN A 231 12.35 14.29 -10.75
C GLN A 231 12.37 13.13 -9.76
N GLU A 232 11.61 13.21 -8.67
CA GLU A 232 11.56 12.14 -7.67
C GLU A 232 10.90 10.88 -8.25
N SER A 233 9.93 11.01 -9.15
CA SER A 233 9.34 9.89 -9.90
C SER A 233 10.36 9.25 -10.84
N TYR A 234 11.20 10.06 -11.50
CA TYR A 234 12.32 9.56 -12.30
C TYR A 234 13.31 8.76 -11.45
N ASP A 235 13.72 9.31 -10.31
CA ASP A 235 14.68 8.68 -9.41
C ASP A 235 14.12 7.37 -8.82
N LEU A 236 12.83 7.35 -8.48
CA LEU A 236 12.13 6.16 -8.02
C LEU A 236 12.10 5.08 -9.09
N HIS A 237 11.70 5.39 -10.34
CA HIS A 237 11.71 4.42 -11.43
C HIS A 237 13.11 3.89 -11.72
N HIS A 238 14.13 4.74 -11.63
CA HIS A 238 15.52 4.29 -11.77
C HIS A 238 15.91 3.31 -10.65
N ALA A 239 15.54 3.57 -9.40
CA ALA A 239 15.81 2.67 -8.28
C ALA A 239 15.12 1.30 -8.45
N ARG A 240 13.90 1.29 -9.00
CA ARG A 240 13.17 0.06 -9.34
C ARG A 240 13.88 -0.76 -10.42
N LEU A 241 14.46 -0.11 -11.44
CA LEU A 241 15.31 -0.80 -12.43
C LEU A 241 16.60 -1.35 -11.81
N CYS A 242 17.18 -0.66 -10.82
CA CYS A 242 18.33 -1.18 -10.07
C CYS A 242 17.97 -2.46 -9.29
N ALA A 243 16.82 -2.49 -8.62
CA ALA A 243 16.32 -3.68 -7.93
C ALA A 243 16.09 -4.86 -8.89
N MET A 244 15.46 -4.59 -10.04
CA MET A 244 15.27 -5.56 -11.12
C MET A 244 16.61 -6.12 -11.63
N LYS A 245 17.59 -5.24 -11.90
CA LYS A 245 18.91 -5.67 -12.36
C LYS A 245 19.66 -6.50 -11.32
N HIS A 246 19.55 -6.13 -10.04
CA HIS A 246 20.10 -6.91 -8.93
C HIS A 246 19.52 -8.32 -8.92
N LEU A 247 18.19 -8.46 -8.99
CA LEU A 247 17.53 -9.76 -9.03
C LEU A 247 17.97 -10.61 -10.22
N TYR A 248 18.02 -10.02 -11.40
CA TYR A 248 18.52 -10.69 -12.61
C TYR A 248 19.94 -11.23 -12.42
N ASN A 249 20.83 -10.43 -11.81
CA ASN A 249 22.22 -10.83 -11.54
C ASN A 249 22.33 -11.91 -10.45
N THR A 250 21.32 -12.06 -9.58
CA THR A 250 21.26 -13.13 -8.56
C THR A 250 20.60 -14.42 -9.07
N GLY A 251 20.26 -14.48 -10.37
CA GLY A 251 19.71 -15.67 -11.01
C GLY A 251 18.19 -15.79 -10.98
N ILE A 252 17.47 -14.77 -10.50
CA ILE A 252 16.01 -14.70 -10.71
C ILE A 252 15.78 -14.47 -12.21
N ASN A 253 14.97 -15.33 -12.84
CA ASN A 253 14.53 -15.06 -14.20
C ASN A 253 13.48 -13.95 -14.18
N CYS A 254 13.91 -12.75 -14.54
CA CYS A 254 13.08 -11.56 -14.67
C CYS A 254 13.59 -10.73 -15.86
N PRO A 255 12.86 -9.69 -16.30
CA PRO A 255 13.40 -8.73 -17.25
C PRO A 255 14.70 -8.11 -16.72
N SER A 256 15.63 -7.76 -17.62
CA SER A 256 16.79 -6.92 -17.31
C SER A 256 16.66 -5.61 -18.08
N PRO A 257 16.96 -4.45 -17.45
CA PRO A 257 17.08 -3.20 -18.18
C PRO A 257 18.21 -3.27 -19.21
N ILE A 258 18.00 -2.57 -20.31
CA ILE A 258 18.89 -2.52 -21.46
C ILE A 258 19.50 -1.13 -21.57
N ASN A 259 20.81 -1.06 -21.85
CA ASN A 259 21.47 0.20 -22.13
C ASN A 259 20.92 0.81 -23.42
N LEU A 260 20.50 2.07 -23.31
CA LEU A 260 20.14 2.91 -24.44
C LEU A 260 21.41 3.43 -25.14
N ALA A 261 21.25 4.09 -26.29
CA ALA A 261 22.35 4.67 -27.05
C ALA A 261 23.27 5.59 -26.23
N ASN A 262 22.72 6.26 -25.21
CA ASN A 262 23.44 7.13 -24.29
C ASN A 262 24.08 6.41 -23.09
N GLN A 263 24.12 5.06 -23.10
CA GLN A 263 24.63 4.20 -22.03
C GLN A 263 23.89 4.34 -20.68
N LYS A 264 22.70 4.95 -20.67
CA LYS A 264 21.77 4.95 -19.52
C LYS A 264 20.65 3.95 -19.75
N TRP A 265 19.87 3.64 -18.70
CA TRP A 265 18.68 2.78 -18.83
C TRP A 265 17.39 3.55 -19.15
N ILE A 266 17.32 4.82 -18.75
CA ILE A 266 16.12 5.65 -18.88
C ILE A 266 16.41 6.87 -19.74
N LYS A 267 15.45 7.22 -20.60
CA LYS A 267 15.42 8.49 -21.33
C LYS A 267 14.04 9.14 -21.18
N THR A 268 14.02 10.47 -21.07
CA THR A 268 12.78 11.24 -21.17
C THR A 268 12.38 11.42 -22.62
N VAL A 269 11.12 11.15 -22.94
CA VAL A 269 10.51 11.37 -24.26
C VAL A 269 9.36 12.38 -24.12
N LYS A 270 9.21 13.25 -25.12
CA LYS A 270 8.12 14.23 -25.18
C LYS A 270 7.00 13.67 -26.03
N LEU A 271 5.81 13.49 -25.45
CA LEU A 271 4.65 12.97 -26.14
C LEU A 271 3.50 13.99 -26.12
N PRO A 272 2.58 13.95 -27.10
CA PRO A 272 1.42 14.83 -27.09
C PRO A 272 0.58 14.64 -25.83
N GLN A 273 0.13 15.73 -25.22
CA GLN A 273 -0.73 15.66 -24.05
C GLN A 273 -2.05 14.95 -24.37
N GLN A 274 -2.45 14.00 -23.53
CA GLN A 274 -3.72 13.29 -23.69
C GLN A 274 -4.88 14.22 -23.28
N LYS A 275 -5.74 14.63 -24.23
CA LYS A 275 -6.88 15.51 -23.95
C LYS A 275 -7.92 14.77 -23.10
N LEU A 276 -8.18 15.28 -21.88
CA LEU A 276 -9.24 14.74 -21.01
C LEU A 276 -10.65 15.28 -21.36
N ASN A 277 -10.78 16.26 -22.25
CA ASN A 277 -12.09 16.82 -22.65
C ASN A 277 -12.09 17.25 -24.13
N ALA A 278 -13.17 16.93 -24.86
CA ALA A 278 -13.39 17.20 -26.29
C ALA A 278 -13.67 18.69 -26.62
N GLY A 279 -12.93 19.62 -26.02
CA GLY A 279 -13.12 21.07 -26.22
C GLY A 279 -11.82 21.75 -26.65
N ASN A 280 -11.80 22.21 -27.90
CA ASN A 280 -10.82 23.08 -28.57
C ASN A 280 -9.37 22.57 -28.72
N GLN A 281 -8.92 22.61 -29.98
CA GLN A 281 -7.61 22.13 -30.42
C GLN A 281 -6.55 23.22 -30.26
N SER A 282 -5.68 23.09 -29.27
CA SER A 282 -4.27 23.47 -29.44
C SER A 282 -3.47 22.18 -29.70
N MET A 283 -2.57 22.23 -30.68
CA MET A 283 -1.74 21.09 -31.13
C MET A 283 -0.34 21.08 -30.49
N ASP A 284 -0.05 21.98 -29.55
CA ASP A 284 1.33 22.30 -29.16
C ASP A 284 1.72 21.90 -27.72
N ASN A 285 0.85 21.24 -26.96
CA ASN A 285 1.19 20.83 -25.60
C ASN A 285 1.79 19.41 -25.58
N PHE A 286 3.06 19.32 -25.21
CA PHE A 286 3.79 18.07 -24.96
C PHE A 286 3.99 17.85 -23.46
N GLU A 287 3.92 16.58 -23.03
CA GLU A 287 4.28 16.14 -21.69
C GLU A 287 5.52 15.25 -21.73
N GLU A 288 6.28 15.28 -20.63
CA GLU A 288 7.47 14.45 -20.47
C GLU A 288 7.12 13.09 -19.85
N HIS A 289 7.63 12.05 -20.48
CA HIS A 289 7.43 10.66 -20.07
C HIS A 289 8.78 9.95 -19.95
N ILE A 290 8.85 8.97 -19.06
CA ILE A 290 9.99 8.05 -18.96
C ILE A 290 9.82 6.95 -19.99
N ALA A 291 10.88 6.64 -20.73
CA ALA A 291 10.96 5.48 -21.61
C ALA A 291 12.22 4.65 -21.32
N TYR A 292 12.07 3.33 -21.27
CA TYR A 292 13.17 2.38 -21.13
C TYR A 292 12.87 1.05 -21.80
N LEU A 293 13.94 0.28 -22.05
CA LEU A 293 13.89 -1.02 -22.72
C LEU A 293 14.24 -2.15 -21.74
N LEU A 294 13.51 -3.26 -21.85
CA LEU A 294 13.71 -4.47 -21.05
C LEU A 294 13.86 -5.71 -21.96
N THR A 295 14.58 -6.72 -21.50
CA THR A 295 14.50 -8.07 -22.07
C THR A 295 13.12 -8.67 -21.84
N TYR A 296 12.62 -9.46 -22.80
CA TYR A 296 11.34 -10.15 -22.65
C TYR A 296 11.47 -11.48 -21.91
N VAL A 297 10.55 -11.77 -21.00
CA VAL A 297 10.42 -13.08 -20.34
C VAL A 297 9.29 -13.83 -21.04
N ASP A 298 9.66 -14.88 -21.76
CA ASP A 298 8.71 -15.71 -22.51
C ASP A 298 7.90 -16.64 -21.58
N GLY A 299 6.64 -16.88 -21.94
CA GLY A 299 5.69 -17.74 -21.21
C GLY A 299 4.29 -17.14 -21.13
N GLN A 300 3.43 -17.76 -20.33
CA GLN A 300 2.08 -17.25 -20.04
C GLN A 300 1.95 -16.90 -18.55
N THR A 301 0.96 -16.10 -18.19
CA THR A 301 0.74 -15.72 -16.79
C THR A 301 0.00 -16.82 -16.02
N VAL A 302 0.13 -16.87 -14.69
CA VAL A 302 -0.64 -17.82 -13.86
C VAL A 302 -2.14 -17.57 -13.99
N ALA A 303 -2.56 -16.33 -14.27
CA ALA A 303 -3.96 -15.95 -14.44
C ALA A 303 -4.69 -16.68 -15.59
N THR A 304 -3.96 -17.28 -16.55
CA THR A 304 -4.56 -18.00 -17.69
C THR A 304 -4.89 -19.47 -17.39
N ILE A 305 -4.56 -19.98 -16.21
CA ILE A 305 -4.74 -21.39 -15.85
C ILE A 305 -5.42 -21.57 -14.49
N GLN A 306 -5.82 -22.81 -14.20
CA GLN A 306 -6.12 -23.26 -12.84
C GLN A 306 -4.85 -23.92 -12.27
N PRO A 307 -4.11 -23.26 -11.36
CA PRO A 307 -2.89 -23.84 -10.81
C PRO A 307 -3.25 -24.98 -9.85
N ASN A 308 -2.52 -26.10 -9.97
CA ASN A 308 -2.62 -27.18 -8.99
C ASN A 308 -1.78 -26.87 -7.74
N GLU A 309 -1.93 -27.70 -6.71
CA GLU A 309 -1.27 -27.51 -5.41
C GLU A 309 0.26 -27.47 -5.51
N ASP A 310 0.87 -28.28 -6.39
CA ASP A 310 2.32 -28.31 -6.57
C ASP A 310 2.85 -27.05 -7.24
N LEU A 311 2.13 -26.52 -8.23
CA LEU A 311 2.48 -25.25 -8.84
C LEU A 311 2.32 -24.10 -7.84
N LEU A 312 1.27 -24.12 -7.00
CA LEU A 312 1.10 -23.14 -5.93
C LEU A 312 2.26 -23.19 -4.92
N TYR A 313 2.70 -24.38 -4.52
CA TYR A 313 3.87 -24.53 -3.67
C TYR A 313 5.16 -24.00 -4.36
N GLN A 314 5.37 -24.30 -5.64
CA GLN A 314 6.50 -23.75 -6.40
C GLN A 314 6.45 -22.23 -6.52
N ILE A 315 5.27 -21.65 -6.80
CA ILE A 315 5.07 -20.20 -6.86
C ILE A 315 5.44 -19.56 -5.52
N GLY A 316 4.97 -20.15 -4.42
CA GLY A 316 5.33 -19.71 -3.07
C GLY A 316 6.83 -19.73 -2.85
N GLY A 317 7.50 -20.83 -3.19
CA GLY A 317 8.95 -20.96 -3.06
C GLY A 317 9.71 -19.94 -3.90
N TYR A 318 9.25 -19.66 -5.14
CA TYR A 318 9.86 -18.67 -6.02
C TYR A 318 9.68 -17.24 -5.48
N ALA A 319 8.53 -16.92 -4.88
CA ALA A 319 8.30 -15.66 -4.18
C ALA A 319 9.20 -15.52 -2.94
N GLY A 320 9.39 -16.60 -2.16
CA GLY A 320 10.34 -16.59 -1.05
C GLY A 320 11.78 -16.38 -1.53
N LEU A 321 12.16 -16.95 -2.68
CA LEU A 321 13.49 -16.75 -3.28
C LEU A 321 13.68 -15.30 -3.74
N LEU A 322 12.65 -14.69 -4.32
CA LEU A 322 12.64 -13.28 -4.72
C LEU A 322 12.94 -12.37 -3.51
N ASP A 323 12.17 -12.51 -2.41
CA ASP A 323 12.34 -11.70 -1.21
C ASP A 323 13.68 -11.93 -0.52
N LYS A 324 14.14 -13.18 -0.48
CA LYS A 324 15.47 -13.53 0.03
C LYS A 324 16.58 -12.83 -0.75
N ASN A 325 16.47 -12.74 -2.07
CA ASN A 325 17.48 -12.08 -2.90
C ASN A 325 17.39 -10.55 -2.79
N LEU A 326 16.18 -9.99 -2.62
CA LEU A 326 15.98 -8.57 -2.35
C LEU A 326 16.43 -8.14 -0.95
N GLN A 327 16.51 -9.05 0.02
CA GLN A 327 17.00 -8.75 1.38
C GLN A 327 18.38 -8.10 1.43
N ASN A 328 19.21 -8.38 0.43
CA ASN A 328 20.57 -7.81 0.33
C ASN A 328 20.64 -6.58 -0.58
N PHE A 329 19.51 -6.09 -1.09
CA PHE A 329 19.44 -4.90 -1.93
C PHE A 329 18.98 -3.70 -1.11
N SER A 330 19.65 -2.55 -1.28
CA SER A 330 19.25 -1.31 -0.64
C SER A 330 19.42 -0.14 -1.60
N ASP A 331 18.43 0.74 -1.63
CA ASP A 331 18.45 2.00 -2.36
C ASP A 331 17.61 3.02 -1.59
N ASP A 332 18.22 4.12 -1.16
CA ASP A 332 17.53 5.12 -0.35
C ASP A 332 16.37 5.80 -1.08
N ARG A 333 16.40 5.80 -2.43
CA ARG A 333 15.31 6.35 -3.25
C ARG A 333 14.03 5.52 -3.17
N LEU A 334 14.11 4.26 -2.74
CA LEU A 334 12.92 3.44 -2.49
C LEU A 334 12.29 3.74 -1.12
N LYS A 335 13.04 4.29 -0.16
CA LYS A 335 12.56 4.57 1.20
C LYS A 335 11.66 5.80 1.31
N VAL A 336 11.67 6.66 0.28
CA VAL A 336 10.85 7.88 0.23
C VAL A 336 9.46 7.64 -0.38
N ASN A 337 9.23 6.45 -0.95
CA ASN A 337 7.99 6.14 -1.64
C ASN A 337 6.80 6.06 -0.66
N ARG A 338 5.68 6.66 -1.07
CA ARG A 338 4.41 6.69 -0.34
C ARG A 338 3.26 6.18 -1.20
N SER A 339 3.50 5.08 -1.92
CA SER A 339 2.48 4.51 -2.80
C SER A 339 1.27 4.09 -1.97
N ILE A 340 0.08 4.57 -2.37
CA ILE A 340 -1.21 4.10 -1.81
C ILE A 340 -1.46 2.62 -2.08
N TRP A 341 -0.69 2.00 -3.00
CA TRP A 341 -0.70 0.55 -3.26
C TRP A 341 0.21 -0.25 -2.33
N SER A 342 1.06 0.42 -1.55
CA SER A 342 1.87 -0.22 -0.51
C SER A 342 1.04 -0.44 0.76
N ILE A 343 0.97 -1.68 1.24
CA ILE A 343 0.27 -1.98 2.51
C ILE A 343 0.94 -1.27 3.69
N HIS A 344 2.22 -0.91 3.57
CA HIS A 344 2.91 -0.09 4.56
C HIS A 344 2.18 1.25 4.81
N ASN A 345 1.53 1.81 3.79
CA ASN A 345 0.79 3.07 3.86
C ASN A 345 -0.72 2.86 4.11
N PHE A 346 -1.14 1.69 4.59
CA PHE A 346 -2.56 1.32 4.73
C PHE A 346 -3.41 2.34 5.49
N LEU A 347 -2.86 2.98 6.53
CA LEU A 347 -3.60 3.96 7.34
C LEU A 347 -4.02 5.20 6.55
N GLU A 348 -3.33 5.52 5.45
CA GLU A 348 -3.67 6.62 4.55
C GLU A 348 -4.95 6.34 3.75
N LEU A 349 -5.42 5.09 3.73
CA LEU A 349 -6.57 4.68 2.93
C LEU A 349 -7.93 4.94 3.62
N LYS A 350 -7.96 5.36 4.89
CA LYS A 350 -9.20 5.67 5.62
C LYS A 350 -10.17 6.55 4.83
N PRO A 351 -9.72 7.65 4.19
CA PRO A 351 -10.63 8.55 3.51
C PRO A 351 -11.26 7.95 2.25
N TYR A 352 -10.71 6.86 1.70
CA TYR A 352 -11.22 6.21 0.50
C TYR A 352 -12.47 5.35 0.75
N ILE A 353 -12.79 5.05 2.01
CA ILE A 353 -14.02 4.34 2.41
C ILE A 353 -15.28 5.03 1.88
N GLN A 354 -15.26 6.36 1.73
CA GLN A 354 -16.39 7.13 1.22
C GLN A 354 -16.79 6.74 -0.21
N TYR A 355 -15.85 6.22 -1.01
CA TYR A 355 -16.09 5.79 -2.39
C TYR A 355 -16.66 4.38 -2.48
N CYS A 356 -16.56 3.59 -1.40
CA CYS A 356 -17.14 2.26 -1.37
C CYS A 356 -18.64 2.30 -1.53
N ARG A 357 -19.16 1.26 -2.20
CA ARG A 357 -20.59 0.99 -2.29
C ARG A 357 -21.22 0.97 -0.90
N GLU A 358 -22.40 1.56 -0.79
CA GLU A 358 -23.12 1.73 0.48
C GLU A 358 -23.33 0.39 1.20
N ASP A 359 -23.72 -0.66 0.46
CA ASP A 359 -23.97 -2.01 0.99
C ASP A 359 -22.71 -2.72 1.53
N LYS A 360 -21.52 -2.18 1.28
CA LYS A 360 -20.23 -2.75 1.69
C LYS A 360 -19.48 -1.88 2.69
N ARG A 361 -19.88 -0.61 2.87
CA ARG A 361 -19.15 0.39 3.66
C ARG A 361 -18.90 -0.05 5.10
N ASP A 362 -19.92 -0.54 5.81
CA ASP A 362 -19.80 -0.98 7.20
C ASP A 362 -18.75 -2.09 7.38
N PHE A 363 -18.66 -3.01 6.42
CA PHE A 363 -17.66 -4.07 6.48
C PHE A 363 -16.26 -3.54 6.20
N MET A 364 -16.12 -2.62 5.24
CA MET A 364 -14.85 -1.98 4.94
C MET A 364 -14.33 -1.15 6.13
N GLU A 365 -15.22 -0.47 6.86
CA GLU A 365 -14.89 0.20 8.11
C GLU A 365 -14.39 -0.78 9.18
N ARG A 366 -15.08 -1.91 9.38
CA ARG A 366 -14.63 -2.95 10.32
C ARG A 366 -13.27 -3.55 9.94
N ILE A 367 -13.00 -3.79 8.65
CA ILE A 367 -11.68 -4.23 8.19
C ILE A 367 -10.65 -3.15 8.50
N TYR A 368 -10.94 -1.90 8.16
CA TYR A 368 -10.04 -0.79 8.41
C TYR A 368 -9.66 -0.70 9.88
N ASP A 369 -10.63 -0.69 10.79
CA ASP A 369 -10.38 -0.58 12.23
C ASP A 369 -9.58 -1.76 12.77
N ARG A 370 -9.86 -2.97 12.28
CA ARG A 370 -9.08 -4.17 12.62
C ARG A 370 -7.63 -4.05 12.18
N CYS A 371 -7.40 -3.72 10.90
CA CYS A 371 -6.05 -3.57 10.35
C CYS A 371 -5.30 -2.42 11.03
N ALA A 372 -5.97 -1.28 11.27
CA ALA A 372 -5.40 -0.14 11.97
C ALA A 372 -4.96 -0.51 13.39
N SER A 373 -5.80 -1.24 14.14
CA SER A 373 -5.45 -1.73 15.47
C SER A 373 -4.24 -2.68 15.44
N TYR A 374 -4.18 -3.57 14.44
CA TYR A 374 -3.04 -4.46 14.25
C TYR A 374 -1.74 -3.68 13.97
N PHE A 375 -1.78 -2.70 13.06
CA PHE A 375 -0.61 -1.90 12.70
C PHE A 375 -0.13 -1.03 13.87
N GLN A 376 -1.03 -0.42 14.64
CA GLN A 376 -0.68 0.35 15.84
C GLN A 376 0.18 -0.43 16.83
N VAL A 377 -0.07 -1.74 16.97
CA VAL A 377 0.65 -2.60 17.92
C VAL A 377 1.90 -3.22 17.30
N ASN A 378 1.83 -3.66 16.04
CA ASN A 378 2.82 -4.58 15.48
C ASN A 378 3.75 -3.97 14.42
N MET A 379 3.47 -2.78 13.89
CA MET A 379 4.23 -2.23 12.75
C MET A 379 5.75 -2.17 12.98
N ASN A 380 6.18 -1.81 14.19
CA ASN A 380 7.60 -1.69 14.54
C ASN A 380 8.31 -3.04 14.74
N ASN A 381 7.55 -4.13 14.78
CA ASN A 381 8.05 -5.49 14.98
C ASN A 381 8.04 -6.30 13.67
N LEU A 382 7.49 -5.75 12.58
CA LEU A 382 7.51 -6.37 11.26
C LEU A 382 8.85 -6.11 10.57
N ARG A 383 9.35 -7.11 9.84
CA ARG A 383 10.50 -6.88 8.95
C ARG A 383 10.10 -5.93 7.84
N ILE A 384 11.01 -5.02 7.50
CA ILE A 384 10.87 -4.09 6.39
C ILE A 384 12.04 -4.34 5.45
N ASN A 385 11.75 -4.46 4.16
CA ASN A 385 12.74 -4.70 3.14
C ASN A 385 12.27 -4.13 1.79
N VAL A 386 13.17 -4.06 0.82
CA VAL A 386 12.74 -3.92 -0.58
C VAL A 386 11.97 -5.17 -0.98
N ILE A 387 10.77 -4.99 -1.51
CA ILE A 387 9.90 -6.05 -2.04
C ILE A 387 9.42 -5.66 -3.44
N HIS A 388 8.91 -6.63 -4.21
CA HIS A 388 8.28 -6.38 -5.51
C HIS A 388 6.98 -5.58 -5.39
N ASN A 389 6.23 -5.79 -4.30
CA ASN A 389 5.02 -5.05 -3.90
C ASN A 389 3.82 -5.16 -4.87
N ASP A 390 3.90 -6.06 -5.86
CA ASP A 390 2.82 -6.34 -6.80
C ASP A 390 2.96 -7.75 -7.40
N LEU A 391 3.42 -8.71 -6.60
CA LEU A 391 3.56 -10.10 -7.04
C LEU A 391 2.19 -10.78 -7.10
N ASN A 392 1.43 -10.45 -8.14
CA ASN A 392 0.11 -11.01 -8.44
C ASN A 392 0.18 -12.07 -9.56
N ILE A 393 -0.95 -12.73 -9.81
CA ILE A 393 -1.08 -13.82 -10.79
C ILE A 393 -0.81 -13.43 -12.24
N ASP A 394 -0.90 -12.14 -12.58
CA ASP A 394 -0.60 -11.62 -13.91
C ASP A 394 0.91 -11.36 -14.08
N ASN A 395 1.63 -11.19 -12.98
CA ASN A 395 3.05 -10.87 -12.95
C ASN A 395 3.96 -12.09 -12.76
N ILE A 396 3.39 -13.28 -12.56
CA ILE A 396 4.12 -14.56 -12.47
C ILE A 396 3.99 -15.30 -13.79
N ILE A 397 5.13 -15.55 -14.44
CA ILE A 397 5.21 -16.26 -15.72
C ILE A 397 5.47 -17.74 -15.48
N ILE A 398 4.75 -18.58 -16.22
CA ILE A 398 4.85 -20.04 -16.21
C ILE A 398 5.09 -20.58 -17.63
N LYS A 399 5.68 -21.77 -17.69
CA LYS A 399 5.83 -22.56 -18.93
C LYS A 399 5.42 -24.00 -18.68
N GLN A 400 5.02 -24.68 -19.76
CA GLN A 400 4.81 -26.11 -19.71
C GLN A 400 6.10 -26.81 -19.28
N ASN A 401 5.98 -27.80 -18.41
CA ASN A 401 7.14 -28.56 -17.95
C ASN A 401 7.54 -29.58 -19.03
N ASN A 402 8.64 -29.34 -19.74
CA ASN A 402 9.08 -30.23 -20.83
C ASN A 402 9.22 -31.68 -20.34
N GLY A 403 8.41 -32.58 -20.88
CA GLY A 403 8.43 -34.02 -20.55
C GLY A 403 7.56 -34.46 -19.38
N VAL A 404 6.83 -33.55 -18.72
CA VAL A 404 5.88 -33.87 -17.63
C VAL A 404 4.57 -33.09 -17.84
N THR A 405 3.43 -33.71 -17.55
CA THR A 405 2.16 -32.98 -17.49
C THR A 405 2.20 -31.94 -16.37
N GLY A 406 2.13 -30.65 -16.70
CA GLY A 406 2.06 -29.57 -15.72
C GLY A 406 2.80 -28.32 -16.14
N TYR A 407 2.83 -27.33 -15.25
CA TYR A 407 3.53 -26.07 -15.44
C TYR A 407 4.64 -25.91 -14.41
N LYS A 408 5.63 -25.09 -14.74
CA LYS A 408 6.65 -24.63 -13.81
C LYS A 408 6.76 -23.11 -13.86
N VAL A 409 7.16 -22.51 -12.74
CA VAL A 409 7.49 -21.08 -12.70
C VAL A 409 8.64 -20.82 -13.65
N ALA A 410 8.44 -19.86 -14.55
CA ALA A 410 9.40 -19.45 -15.55
C ALA A 410 9.99 -18.07 -15.25
N GLY A 411 9.31 -17.20 -14.53
CA GLY A 411 9.89 -15.92 -14.11
C GLY A 411 8.89 -14.97 -13.48
N ILE A 412 9.36 -13.79 -13.09
CA ILE A 412 8.56 -12.69 -12.56
C ILE A 412 8.76 -11.46 -13.45
N ILE A 413 7.69 -10.73 -13.72
CA ILE A 413 7.70 -9.50 -14.50
C ILE A 413 7.05 -8.35 -13.72
N ASP A 414 7.19 -7.15 -14.26
CA ASP A 414 6.57 -5.91 -13.79
C ASP A 414 6.98 -5.39 -12.40
N PHE A 415 8.22 -4.93 -12.32
CA PHE A 415 8.81 -4.30 -11.13
C PHE A 415 8.38 -2.83 -10.95
N GLY A 416 7.23 -2.45 -11.54
CA GLY A 416 6.71 -1.09 -11.54
C GLY A 416 6.36 -0.57 -10.15
N GLU A 417 6.04 -1.45 -9.20
CA GLU A 417 5.64 -1.09 -7.83
C GLU A 417 6.70 -1.40 -6.76
N VAL A 418 7.91 -1.85 -7.14
CA VAL A 418 8.99 -2.16 -6.18
C VAL A 418 9.14 -1.03 -5.16
N ASP A 419 9.15 -1.42 -3.89
CA ASP A 419 9.02 -0.51 -2.76
C ASP A 419 9.77 -1.01 -1.51
N TYR A 420 10.08 -0.10 -0.59
CA TYR A 420 10.61 -0.42 0.73
C TYR A 420 9.45 -0.54 1.74
N ALA A 421 8.98 -1.76 1.97
CA ALA A 421 7.72 -2.04 2.68
C ALA A 421 7.82 -3.21 3.65
N PHE A 422 6.75 -3.47 4.43
CA PHE A 422 6.70 -4.66 5.28
C PHE A 422 6.89 -5.90 4.43
N THR A 423 7.88 -6.74 4.77
CA THR A 423 8.26 -7.90 3.96
C THR A 423 7.11 -8.89 3.79
N ILE A 424 6.31 -9.09 4.84
CA ILE A 424 5.11 -9.94 4.81
C ILE A 424 4.02 -9.46 3.83
N SER A 425 4.08 -8.21 3.36
CA SER A 425 3.13 -7.68 2.36
C SER A 425 3.20 -8.44 1.05
N GLU A 426 4.39 -8.88 0.61
CA GLU A 426 4.54 -9.59 -0.66
C GLU A 426 3.72 -10.90 -0.67
N LEU A 427 3.89 -11.70 0.39
CA LEU A 427 3.14 -12.94 0.56
C LEU A 427 1.63 -12.67 0.67
N ALA A 428 1.23 -11.63 1.39
CA ALA A 428 -0.18 -11.26 1.53
C ALA A 428 -0.81 -10.86 0.18
N ILE A 429 -0.08 -10.09 -0.64
CA ILE A 429 -0.48 -9.70 -1.99
C ILE A 429 -0.64 -10.94 -2.87
N MET A 430 0.39 -11.79 -2.93
CA MET A 430 0.37 -13.00 -3.74
C MET A 430 -0.79 -13.94 -3.34
N VAL A 431 -0.97 -14.20 -2.04
CA VAL A 431 -2.06 -15.06 -1.55
C VAL A 431 -3.43 -14.47 -1.90
N TYR A 432 -3.60 -13.16 -1.72
CA TYR A 432 -4.85 -12.48 -2.07
C TYR A 432 -5.23 -12.68 -3.54
N TYR A 433 -4.30 -12.43 -4.48
CA TYR A 433 -4.57 -12.56 -5.90
C TYR A 433 -4.68 -14.02 -6.36
N ALA A 434 -3.91 -14.93 -5.78
CA ALA A 434 -4.03 -16.34 -6.12
C ALA A 434 -5.42 -16.88 -5.80
N MET A 435 -6.00 -16.50 -4.66
CA MET A 435 -7.36 -16.91 -4.30
C MET A 435 -8.41 -16.50 -5.35
N TRP A 436 -8.19 -15.44 -6.13
CA TRP A 436 -9.15 -14.96 -7.15
C TRP A 436 -9.41 -15.96 -8.27
N ILE A 437 -8.41 -16.79 -8.58
CA ILE A 437 -8.47 -17.72 -9.70
C ILE A 437 -8.73 -19.16 -9.27
N ILE A 438 -8.82 -19.44 -7.96
CA ILE A 438 -9.11 -20.77 -7.46
C ILE A 438 -10.62 -20.97 -7.38
N ASN A 439 -11.13 -21.98 -8.09
CA ASN A 439 -12.57 -22.22 -8.17
C ASN A 439 -13.17 -22.99 -6.97
N GLN A 440 -12.41 -23.91 -6.36
CA GLN A 440 -12.97 -24.85 -5.38
C GLN A 440 -12.62 -24.49 -3.93
N ASP A 441 -11.33 -24.47 -3.59
CA ASP A 441 -10.89 -24.23 -2.21
C ASP A 441 -9.74 -23.21 -2.16
N PRO A 442 -10.06 -21.89 -2.21
CA PRO A 442 -9.05 -20.84 -2.18
C PRO A 442 -8.24 -20.82 -0.87
N LEU A 443 -8.81 -21.23 0.26
CA LEU A 443 -8.12 -21.20 1.55
C LEU A 443 -7.06 -22.30 1.65
N THR A 444 -7.37 -23.50 1.17
CA THR A 444 -6.38 -24.59 1.05
C THR A 444 -5.30 -24.26 0.05
N ALA A 445 -5.68 -23.68 -1.11
CA ALA A 445 -4.72 -23.21 -2.12
C ALA A 445 -3.74 -22.16 -1.56
N ALA A 446 -4.24 -21.21 -0.75
CA ALA A 446 -3.39 -20.26 -0.03
C ALA A 446 -2.38 -20.96 0.89
N GLY A 447 -2.78 -22.04 1.58
CA GLY A 447 -1.88 -22.85 2.41
C GLY A 447 -0.66 -23.38 1.66
N HIS A 448 -0.82 -23.82 0.40
CA HIS A 448 0.29 -24.32 -0.41
C HIS A 448 1.30 -23.21 -0.78
N LEU A 449 0.80 -22.02 -1.15
CA LEU A 449 1.64 -20.85 -1.42
C LEU A 449 2.43 -20.44 -0.17
N ILE A 450 1.76 -20.36 0.98
CA ILE A 450 2.37 -20.00 2.25
C ILE A 450 3.44 -21.03 2.64
N ALA A 451 3.15 -22.32 2.49
CA ALA A 451 4.11 -23.39 2.75
C ALA A 451 5.35 -23.27 1.85
N GLY A 452 5.15 -23.00 0.55
CA GLY A 452 6.22 -22.79 -0.41
C GLY A 452 7.11 -21.61 -0.02
N PHE A 453 6.51 -20.44 0.23
CA PHE A 453 7.23 -19.23 0.63
C PHE A 453 8.04 -19.47 1.90
N ASN A 454 7.38 -20.00 2.94
CA ASN A 454 8.00 -20.22 4.24
C ASN A 454 9.12 -21.28 4.21
N SER A 455 9.14 -22.16 3.21
CA SER A 455 10.23 -23.14 3.03
C SER A 455 11.55 -22.50 2.55
N VAL A 456 11.47 -21.39 1.82
CA VAL A 456 12.64 -20.69 1.25
C VAL A 456 13.01 -19.45 2.05
N PHE A 457 12.00 -18.70 2.51
CA PHE A 457 12.15 -17.49 3.27
C PHE A 457 11.22 -17.52 4.49
N PRO A 458 11.70 -18.05 5.63
CA PRO A 458 10.87 -18.30 6.79
C PRO A 458 10.18 -17.05 7.34
N LEU A 459 8.92 -17.21 7.69
CA LEU A 459 8.11 -16.21 8.38
C LEU A 459 8.47 -16.20 9.86
N THR A 460 8.50 -15.01 10.45
CA THR A 460 8.51 -14.86 11.90
C THR A 460 7.11 -15.16 12.47
N ASP A 461 7.04 -15.47 13.77
CA ASP A 461 5.77 -15.72 14.44
C ASP A 461 4.79 -14.55 14.31
N ILE A 462 5.29 -13.32 14.36
CA ILE A 462 4.45 -12.12 14.29
C ILE A 462 3.92 -11.89 12.87
N GLU A 463 4.74 -12.16 11.85
CA GLU A 463 4.32 -12.07 10.45
C GLU A 463 3.29 -13.15 10.12
N TYR A 464 3.51 -14.40 10.56
CA TYR A 464 2.55 -15.47 10.31
C TYR A 464 1.22 -15.21 11.02
N LYS A 465 1.23 -14.82 12.30
CA LYS A 465 0.01 -14.45 13.04
C LYS A 465 -0.71 -13.22 12.45
N GLY A 466 0.04 -12.34 11.79
CA GLY A 466 -0.47 -11.15 11.12
C GLY A 466 -0.98 -11.38 9.70
N LEU A 467 -0.63 -12.50 9.06
CA LEU A 467 -0.82 -12.71 7.62
C LEU A 467 -2.28 -12.58 7.18
N TYR A 468 -3.22 -13.15 7.94
CA TYR A 468 -4.65 -13.00 7.66
C TYR A 468 -5.08 -11.52 7.64
N THR A 469 -4.58 -10.72 8.59
CA THR A 469 -4.85 -9.29 8.64
C THR A 469 -4.19 -8.53 7.49
N MET A 470 -2.98 -8.93 7.06
CA MET A 470 -2.33 -8.37 5.87
C MET A 470 -3.12 -8.65 4.58
N ILE A 471 -3.70 -9.85 4.46
CA ILE A 471 -4.57 -10.21 3.32
C ILE A 471 -5.85 -9.37 3.33
N LEU A 472 -6.46 -9.14 4.51
CA LEU A 472 -7.59 -8.23 4.66
C LEU A 472 -7.23 -6.79 4.29
N ALA A 473 -6.02 -6.33 4.64
CA ALA A 473 -5.52 -5.02 4.26
C ALA A 473 -5.40 -4.89 2.73
N ARG A 474 -4.91 -5.93 2.04
CA ARG A 474 -4.86 -5.93 0.56
C ARG A 474 -6.24 -6.02 -0.08
N LEU A 475 -7.16 -6.82 0.47
CA LEU A 475 -8.56 -6.85 0.03
C LEU A 475 -9.17 -5.44 0.12
N PHE A 476 -8.99 -4.79 1.27
CA PHE A 476 -9.49 -3.45 1.50
C PHE A 476 -8.93 -2.47 0.47
N GLN A 477 -7.61 -2.43 0.31
CA GLN A 477 -6.92 -1.56 -0.64
C GLN A 477 -7.37 -1.79 -2.08
N SER A 478 -7.46 -3.06 -2.50
CA SER A 478 -7.88 -3.45 -3.85
C SER A 478 -9.31 -3.01 -4.18
N ILE A 479 -10.24 -3.11 -3.22
CA ILE A 479 -11.63 -2.68 -3.44
C ILE A 479 -11.76 -1.16 -3.35
N THR A 480 -11.26 -0.53 -2.28
CA THR A 480 -11.44 0.92 -2.05
C THR A 480 -10.81 1.76 -3.14
N LEU A 481 -9.60 1.41 -3.60
CA LEU A 481 -8.93 2.13 -4.67
C LEU A 481 -9.63 1.93 -6.01
N VAL A 482 -10.14 0.73 -6.30
CA VAL A 482 -10.89 0.49 -7.53
C VAL A 482 -12.23 1.25 -7.52
N ASP A 483 -12.95 1.26 -6.41
CA ASP A 483 -14.18 2.04 -6.25
C ASP A 483 -13.91 3.54 -6.46
N TYR A 484 -12.84 4.06 -5.85
CA TYR A 484 -12.36 5.41 -6.08
C TYR A 484 -12.07 5.66 -7.57
N HIS A 485 -11.35 4.77 -8.25
CA HIS A 485 -11.01 4.95 -9.65
C HIS A 485 -12.22 4.88 -10.57
N ILE A 486 -13.18 3.99 -10.31
CA ILE A 486 -14.44 3.95 -11.05
C ILE A 486 -15.22 5.25 -10.83
N SER A 487 -15.18 5.83 -9.63
CA SER A 487 -15.81 7.13 -9.37
C SER A 487 -15.16 8.29 -10.14
N CYS A 488 -13.85 8.25 -10.37
CA CYS A 488 -13.13 9.26 -11.14
C CYS A 488 -13.16 9.03 -12.66
N PHE A 489 -13.15 7.77 -13.10
CA PHE A 489 -13.04 7.34 -14.50
C PHE A 489 -14.05 6.23 -14.82
N PRO A 490 -15.35 6.58 -14.89
CA PRO A 490 -16.42 5.59 -15.05
C PRO A 490 -16.35 4.79 -16.35
N GLU A 491 -15.62 5.27 -17.36
CA GLU A 491 -15.46 4.60 -18.67
C GLU A 491 -14.31 3.58 -18.71
N ASN A 492 -13.51 3.44 -17.64
CA ASN A 492 -12.39 2.50 -17.61
C ASN A 492 -12.88 1.05 -17.42
N GLU A 493 -13.14 0.35 -18.52
CA GLU A 493 -13.63 -1.04 -18.52
C GLU A 493 -12.64 -2.05 -17.90
N TYR A 494 -11.34 -1.79 -17.99
CA TYR A 494 -10.31 -2.65 -17.39
C TYR A 494 -10.51 -2.81 -15.88
N LEU A 495 -10.89 -1.72 -15.20
CA LEU A 495 -11.13 -1.73 -13.75
C LEU A 495 -12.39 -2.53 -13.36
N LYS A 496 -13.41 -2.52 -14.23
CA LYS A 496 -14.66 -3.24 -14.02
C LYS A 496 -14.50 -4.74 -14.20
N GLY A 497 -13.69 -5.18 -15.16
CA GLY A 497 -13.52 -6.60 -15.52
C GLY A 497 -13.02 -7.52 -14.40
N HIS A 498 -12.45 -6.96 -13.33
CA HIS A 498 -11.94 -7.73 -12.19
C HIS A 498 -12.73 -7.52 -10.89
N TYR A 499 -13.82 -6.74 -10.91
CA TYR A 499 -14.54 -6.39 -9.69
C TYR A 499 -15.24 -7.60 -9.05
N ASP A 500 -15.89 -8.45 -9.86
CA ASP A 500 -16.59 -9.62 -9.35
C ASP A 500 -15.66 -10.62 -8.66
N LYS A 501 -14.41 -10.77 -9.15
CA LYS A 501 -13.41 -11.62 -8.49
C LYS A 501 -13.04 -11.10 -7.10
N LYS A 502 -12.93 -9.77 -6.95
CA LYS A 502 -12.68 -9.12 -5.64
C LYS A 502 -13.84 -9.38 -4.68
N LEU A 503 -15.08 -9.27 -5.16
CA LEU A 503 -16.27 -9.51 -4.35
C LEU A 503 -16.39 -10.96 -3.88
N LYS A 504 -16.01 -11.95 -4.72
CA LYS A 504 -15.96 -13.36 -4.28
C LYS A 504 -15.02 -13.57 -3.09
N ILE A 505 -13.85 -12.93 -3.11
CA ILE A 505 -12.90 -13.01 -1.98
C ILE A 505 -13.38 -12.23 -0.77
N TYR A 506 -14.03 -11.08 -0.98
CA TYR A 506 -14.74 -10.39 0.09
C TYR A 506 -15.74 -11.33 0.77
N ASP A 507 -16.58 -12.03 0.00
CA ASP A 507 -17.64 -12.87 0.56
C ASP A 507 -17.01 -14.05 1.32
N LEU A 508 -15.98 -14.68 0.76
CA LEU A 508 -15.19 -15.74 1.40
C LEU A 508 -14.62 -15.30 2.75
N LEU A 509 -13.88 -14.19 2.78
CA LEU A 509 -13.18 -13.72 3.98
C LEU A 509 -14.12 -13.08 5.00
N SER A 510 -15.29 -12.57 4.57
CA SER A 510 -16.31 -12.05 5.48
C SER A 510 -17.00 -13.15 6.29
N CYS A 511 -17.09 -14.35 5.73
CA CYS A 511 -17.70 -15.53 6.36
C CYS A 511 -16.67 -16.44 7.06
N ALA A 512 -15.38 -16.31 6.73
CA ALA A 512 -14.35 -17.18 7.27
C ALA A 512 -14.00 -16.84 8.72
N SER A 513 -13.97 -17.85 9.58
CA SER A 513 -13.37 -17.72 10.91
C SER A 513 -11.85 -17.77 10.77
N GLU A 514 -11.16 -16.72 11.20
CA GLU A 514 -9.69 -16.65 11.21
C GLU A 514 -9.03 -17.87 11.86
N ARG A 515 -9.59 -18.37 12.97
CA ARG A 515 -9.09 -19.59 13.63
C ARG A 515 -9.20 -20.82 12.71
N LYS A 516 -10.28 -20.95 11.93
CA LYS A 516 -10.44 -22.04 10.96
C LYS A 516 -9.47 -21.88 9.80
N VAL A 517 -9.26 -20.65 9.32
CA VAL A 517 -8.29 -20.34 8.26
C VAL A 517 -6.88 -20.76 8.66
N TYR A 518 -6.40 -20.34 9.82
CA TYR A 518 -5.08 -20.75 10.30
C TYR A 518 -4.97 -22.26 10.52
N LYS A 519 -6.03 -22.93 11.00
CA LYS A 519 -6.03 -24.40 11.13
C LYS A 519 -5.80 -25.09 9.78
N ILE A 520 -6.45 -24.63 8.71
CA ILE A 520 -6.25 -25.15 7.35
C ILE A 520 -4.80 -24.92 6.92
N TRP A 521 -4.29 -23.70 7.07
CA TRP A 521 -2.91 -23.38 6.67
C TRP A 521 -1.87 -24.19 7.45
N ASP A 522 -2.05 -24.35 8.76
CA ASP A 522 -1.18 -25.18 9.61
C ASP A 522 -1.17 -26.64 9.16
N GLU A 523 -2.32 -27.21 8.80
CA GLU A 523 -2.44 -28.57 8.28
C GLU A 523 -1.69 -28.73 6.95
N ILE A 524 -1.90 -27.82 6.01
CA ILE A 524 -1.20 -27.84 4.70
C ILE A 524 0.31 -27.64 4.86
N MET A 525 0.74 -26.73 5.73
CA MET A 525 2.16 -26.50 6.01
C MET A 525 2.83 -27.72 6.64
N LYS A 526 2.11 -28.50 7.46
CA LYS A 526 2.61 -29.78 7.99
C LYS A 526 2.73 -30.83 6.88
N ILE A 527 1.72 -30.95 6.02
CA ILE A 527 1.72 -31.89 4.90
C ILE A 527 2.91 -31.63 3.96
N ARG A 528 3.18 -30.35 3.64
CA ARG A 528 4.27 -29.97 2.72
C ARG A 528 5.68 -30.01 3.34
N LYS A 529 5.79 -30.19 4.66
CA LYS A 529 7.09 -30.37 5.36
C LYS A 529 7.53 -31.83 5.40
N ASN A 530 6.57 -32.75 5.35
CA ASN A 530 6.79 -34.19 5.31
C ASN A 530 6.91 -34.65 3.85
#